data_AF-A0A9W7TTX2-F1
#
_entry.id   AF-A0A9W7TTX2-F1
#
_cell.length_a   1.000
_cell.length_b   1.000
_cell.length_c   1.000
_cell.angle_alpha   90.00
_cell.angle_beta   90.00
_cell.angle_gamma   90.00
#
_symmetry.space_group_name_H-M   'P 1'
#
loop_
_entity.id
_entity.type
_entity.pdbx_description
1 polymer ?
#
loop_
_entity_poly.entity_id
_entity_poly.type
_entity_poly.pdbx_seq_one_letter_code
_entity_poly.pdbx_strand_id
1 'polypeptide(L)'
;MFSAVLRAGFRSLSRTRANHTAPLAVRCYSHAEVETDEEFDSRWVTYFSKPDLDAWELRKGMNTLIGYDLVPEPKIIDSALRACRRLNDLASAIRILEAVRDKSGPHKEIYPYVIQELSPTLQELGISTPEELGIDKV
;
A
#
# COMPACT_ATOMS: atom_id res chain seq x y z
N MET A 1 0.26 30.15 -93.09
CA MET A 1 1.23 29.91 -92.00
C MET A 1 0.54 30.30 -90.70
N PHE A 2 0.77 29.54 -89.62
CA PHE A 2 0.26 29.69 -88.24
C PHE A 2 -1.11 29.06 -87.90
N SER A 3 -1.06 27.93 -87.19
CA SER A 3 -1.80 27.62 -85.95
C SER A 3 -1.54 26.13 -85.62
N ALA A 4 -0.72 25.77 -84.64
CA ALA A 4 -0.84 25.88 -83.17
C ALA A 4 -1.01 24.46 -82.60
N VAL A 5 0.10 23.93 -82.08
CA VAL A 5 0.16 22.72 -81.25
C VAL A 5 -0.46 23.02 -79.89
N LEU A 6 -1.35 22.15 -79.39
CA LEU A 6 -1.73 22.13 -77.98
C LEU A 6 -1.57 20.71 -77.42
N ARG A 7 -0.59 20.59 -76.51
CA ARG A 7 -0.23 19.40 -75.74
C ARG A 7 -1.29 19.07 -74.68
N ALA A 8 -1.41 17.77 -74.42
CA ALA A 8 -2.24 17.16 -73.40
C ALA A 8 -1.91 17.60 -71.96
N GLY A 9 -2.90 17.53 -71.08
CA GLY A 9 -2.72 17.58 -69.63
C GLY A 9 -3.62 16.57 -68.92
N PHE A 10 -3.06 15.44 -68.49
CA PHE A 10 -3.70 14.54 -67.53
C PHE A 10 -3.77 15.24 -66.17
N ARG A 11 -4.97 15.51 -65.65
CA ARG A 11 -5.15 15.99 -64.28
C ARG A 11 -5.21 14.79 -63.34
N SER A 12 -4.14 14.59 -62.55
CA SER A 12 -4.15 13.67 -61.41
C SER A 12 -5.01 14.25 -60.29
N LEU A 13 -6.06 13.53 -59.88
CA LEU A 13 -6.86 13.86 -58.70
C LEU A 13 -6.27 13.12 -57.49
N SER A 14 -5.49 13.83 -56.67
CA SER A 14 -5.01 13.31 -55.40
C SER A 14 -6.14 13.36 -54.37
N ARG A 15 -6.66 12.20 -53.95
CA ARG A 15 -7.67 12.07 -52.88
C ARG A 15 -6.98 12.19 -51.53
N THR A 16 -7.13 13.32 -50.84
CA THR A 16 -6.70 13.48 -49.44
C THR A 16 -7.60 12.62 -48.53
N ARG A 17 -7.00 11.67 -47.81
CA ARG A 17 -7.67 10.96 -46.70
C ARG A 17 -7.70 11.88 -45.48
N ALA A 18 -8.88 12.10 -44.91
CA ALA A 18 -9.00 12.74 -43.61
C ALA A 18 -8.48 11.76 -42.53
N ASN A 19 -7.49 12.18 -41.75
CA ASN A 19 -7.06 11.45 -40.56
C ASN A 19 -8.07 11.74 -39.45
N HIS A 20 -8.94 10.77 -39.15
CA HIS A 20 -9.81 10.83 -37.97
C HIS A 20 -9.03 10.28 -36.78
N THR A 21 -8.51 11.16 -35.92
CA THR A 21 -8.04 10.78 -34.59
C THR A 21 -9.25 10.62 -33.68
N ALA A 22 -9.52 9.39 -33.23
CA ALA A 22 -10.54 9.15 -32.22
C ALA A 22 -10.12 9.83 -30.90
N PRO A 23 -11.00 10.59 -30.22
CA PRO A 23 -10.67 11.17 -28.94
C PRO A 23 -10.45 10.06 -27.91
N LEU A 24 -9.30 10.09 -27.22
CA LEU A 24 -9.04 9.22 -26.08
C LEU A 24 -9.95 9.65 -24.93
N ALA A 25 -10.72 8.71 -24.38
CA ALA A 25 -11.55 8.97 -23.21
C ALA A 25 -10.65 9.26 -21.99
N VAL A 26 -10.66 10.51 -21.53
CA VAL A 26 -10.05 10.89 -20.25
C VAL A 26 -10.93 10.32 -19.13
N ARG A 27 -10.43 9.32 -18.41
CA ARG A 27 -11.07 8.86 -17.18
C ARG A 27 -10.61 9.77 -16.04
N CYS A 28 -11.47 10.69 -15.62
CA CYS A 28 -11.25 11.49 -14.42
C CYS A 28 -11.50 10.60 -13.18
N TYR A 29 -10.44 10.05 -12.59
CA TYR A 29 -10.51 9.41 -11.27
C TYR A 29 -10.52 10.49 -10.20
N SER A 30 -11.68 11.02 -9.85
CA SER A 30 -11.83 12.06 -8.81
C SER A 30 -12.87 11.71 -7.74
N HIS A 31 -13.08 10.42 -7.46
CA HIS A 31 -14.19 9.95 -6.62
C HIS A 31 -13.77 8.90 -5.57
N ALA A 32 -12.62 9.10 -4.92
CA ALA A 32 -12.37 8.42 -3.65
C ALA A 32 -12.74 9.41 -2.54
N GLU A 33 -13.81 9.11 -1.78
CA GLU A 33 -14.01 9.73 -0.47
C GLU A 33 -12.74 9.48 0.35
N VAL A 34 -12.16 10.55 0.90
CA VAL A 34 -11.01 10.43 1.80
C VAL A 34 -11.56 9.96 3.13
N GLU A 35 -11.21 8.74 3.53
CA GLU A 35 -11.58 8.20 4.85
C GLU A 35 -10.91 9.00 5.97
N THR A 36 -11.54 9.07 7.14
CA THR A 36 -10.92 9.68 8.33
C THR A 36 -9.87 8.75 8.94
N ASP A 37 -9.01 9.28 9.81
CA ASP A 37 -7.98 8.50 10.51
C ASP A 37 -8.62 7.39 11.36
N GLU A 38 -9.76 7.67 12.00
CA GLU A 38 -10.49 6.68 12.79
C GLU A 38 -11.10 5.57 11.93
N GLU A 39 -11.58 5.90 10.72
CA GLU A 39 -12.10 4.93 9.77
C GLU A 39 -10.97 4.05 9.23
N PHE A 40 -9.83 4.65 8.88
CA PHE A 40 -8.62 3.95 8.45
C PHE A 40 -8.17 2.94 9.52
N ASP A 41 -8.07 3.39 10.77
CA ASP A 41 -7.68 2.57 11.89
C ASP A 41 -8.66 1.42 12.14
N SER A 42 -9.96 1.74 12.16
CA SER A 42 -11.02 0.76 12.40
C SER A 42 -11.03 -0.32 11.32
N ARG A 43 -10.77 0.06 10.07
CA ARG A 43 -10.67 -0.87 8.94
C ARG A 43 -9.48 -1.82 9.11
N TRP A 44 -8.33 -1.34 9.58
CA TRP A 44 -7.14 -2.18 9.83
C TRP A 44 -7.29 -3.09 11.05
N VAL A 45 -7.87 -2.58 12.15
CA VAL A 45 -8.21 -3.41 13.32
C VAL A 45 -9.19 -4.52 12.90
N THR A 46 -10.22 -4.18 12.14
CA THR A 46 -11.20 -5.15 11.64
C THR A 46 -10.54 -6.20 10.74
N TYR A 47 -9.65 -5.77 9.84
CA TYR A 47 -8.91 -6.66 8.95
C TYR A 47 -8.14 -7.73 9.73
N PHE A 48 -7.29 -7.33 10.69
CA PHE A 48 -6.48 -8.27 11.46
C PHE A 48 -7.28 -9.04 12.52
N SER A 49 -8.45 -8.55 12.93
CA SER A 49 -9.32 -9.25 13.87
C SER A 49 -10.12 -10.40 13.24
N LYS A 50 -10.10 -10.56 11.91
CA LYS A 50 -10.79 -11.65 11.22
C LYS A 50 -10.35 -13.02 11.81
N PRO A 51 -11.27 -13.83 12.35
CA PRO A 51 -10.90 -15.02 13.14
C PRO A 51 -10.18 -16.09 12.31
N ASP A 52 -10.56 -16.23 11.05
CA ASP A 52 -10.02 -17.16 10.05
C ASP A 52 -9.00 -16.50 9.11
N LEU A 53 -8.37 -15.39 9.54
CA LEU A 53 -7.30 -14.74 8.79
C LEU A 53 -6.13 -15.71 8.58
N ASP A 54 -5.75 -15.93 7.33
CA ASP A 54 -4.67 -16.85 6.98
C ASP A 54 -3.29 -16.18 6.97
N ALA A 55 -2.22 -16.98 6.89
CA ALA A 55 -0.85 -16.47 6.90
C ALA A 55 -0.52 -15.58 5.68
N TRP A 56 -1.16 -15.81 4.53
CA TRP A 56 -0.97 -14.95 3.35
C TRP A 56 -1.63 -13.59 3.55
N GLU A 57 -2.84 -13.56 4.09
CA GLU A 57 -3.57 -12.34 4.44
C GLU A 57 -2.82 -11.53 5.50
N LEU A 58 -2.26 -12.17 6.53
CA LEU A 58 -1.42 -11.48 7.53
C LEU A 58 -0.27 -10.72 6.87
N ARG A 59 0.50 -11.42 6.02
CA ARG A 59 1.64 -10.82 5.31
C ARG A 59 1.18 -9.74 4.34
N LYS A 60 0.06 -9.97 3.63
CA LYS A 60 -0.48 -9.00 2.68
C LYS A 60 -0.94 -7.72 3.38
N GLY A 61 -1.60 -7.87 4.53
CA GLY A 61 -2.02 -6.78 5.39
C GLY A 61 -0.81 -5.97 5.87
N MET A 62 0.14 -6.62 6.54
CA MET A 62 1.34 -5.94 7.05
C MET A 62 2.16 -5.26 5.95
N ASN A 63 2.43 -5.95 4.83
CA ASN A 63 3.18 -5.37 3.71
C ASN A 63 2.49 -4.16 3.06
N THR A 64 1.15 -4.14 3.09
CA THR A 64 0.38 -3.00 2.58
C THR A 64 0.37 -1.86 3.61
N LEU A 65 0.16 -2.19 4.89
CA LEU A 65 0.11 -1.22 5.98
C LEU A 65 1.42 -0.43 6.15
N ILE A 66 2.58 -1.10 6.09
CA ILE A 66 3.88 -0.41 6.18
C ILE A 66 4.18 0.49 4.98
N GLY A 67 3.45 0.33 3.89
CA GLY A 67 3.57 1.14 2.68
C GLY A 67 2.97 2.54 2.80
N TYR A 68 2.11 2.78 3.79
CA TYR A 68 1.59 4.12 4.07
C TYR A 68 2.63 4.99 4.79
N ASP A 69 2.53 6.31 4.62
CA ASP A 69 3.40 7.29 5.28
C ASP A 69 2.95 7.57 6.73
N LEU A 70 2.94 6.52 7.55
CA LEU A 70 2.56 6.57 8.96
C LEU A 70 3.25 5.44 9.74
N VAL A 71 3.27 5.58 11.07
CA VAL A 71 3.50 4.46 11.99
C VAL A 71 2.13 3.93 12.43
N PRO A 72 1.83 2.63 12.31
CA PRO A 72 0.50 2.13 12.67
C PRO A 72 0.20 2.29 14.16
N GLU A 73 -1.04 2.69 14.47
CA GLU A 73 -1.52 2.84 15.84
C GLU A 73 -1.40 1.53 16.67
N PRO A 74 -1.13 1.61 17.98
CA PRO A 74 -0.97 0.42 18.84
C PRO A 74 -2.15 -0.55 18.77
N LYS A 75 -3.39 -0.06 18.64
CA LYS A 75 -4.59 -0.91 18.46
C LYS A 75 -4.55 -1.77 17.19
N ILE A 76 -3.96 -1.27 16.10
CA ILE A 76 -3.78 -2.03 14.86
C ILE A 76 -2.73 -3.12 15.11
N ILE A 77 -1.61 -2.76 15.72
CA ILE A 77 -0.53 -3.72 16.02
C ILE A 77 -1.01 -4.80 17.00
N ASP A 78 -1.78 -4.45 18.04
CA ASP A 78 -2.40 -5.42 18.95
C ASP A 78 -3.21 -6.47 18.19
N SER A 79 -4.11 -6.03 17.30
CA SER A 79 -4.91 -6.94 16.49
C SER A 79 -4.07 -7.85 15.57
N ALA A 80 -2.97 -7.33 15.02
CA ALA A 80 -2.03 -8.09 14.20
C ALA A 80 -1.22 -9.11 15.04
N LEU A 81 -0.77 -8.74 16.25
CA LEU A 81 -0.08 -9.66 17.16
C LEU A 81 -1.00 -10.80 17.62
N ARG A 82 -2.27 -10.48 17.90
CA ARG A 82 -3.29 -11.50 18.20
C ARG A 82 -3.55 -12.40 17.00
N ALA A 83 -3.48 -11.88 15.76
CA ALA A 83 -3.54 -12.71 14.56
C ALA A 83 -2.33 -13.65 14.44
N CYS A 84 -1.12 -13.18 14.71
CA CYS A 84 0.08 -14.01 14.80
C CYS A 84 -0.09 -15.15 15.82
N ARG A 85 -0.70 -14.88 16.98
CA ARG A 85 -1.00 -15.91 17.99
C ARG A 85 -1.97 -16.97 17.47
N ARG A 86 -3.03 -16.59 16.75
CA ARG A 86 -3.98 -17.54 16.13
C ARG A 86 -3.31 -18.42 15.08
N LEU A 87 -2.37 -17.86 14.33
CA LEU A 87 -1.57 -18.55 13.32
C LEU A 87 -0.38 -19.34 13.90
N ASN A 88 -0.12 -19.24 15.21
CA ASN A 88 1.05 -19.80 15.89
C ASN A 88 2.39 -19.34 15.25
N ASP A 89 2.47 -18.08 14.82
CA ASP A 89 3.64 -17.51 14.15
C ASP A 89 4.31 -16.44 15.03
N LEU A 90 5.18 -16.88 15.94
CA LEU A 90 5.94 -15.98 16.82
C LEU A 90 6.94 -15.11 16.06
N ALA A 91 7.57 -15.65 15.01
CA ALA A 91 8.57 -14.93 14.24
C ALA A 91 7.97 -13.72 13.52
N SER A 92 6.77 -13.87 12.95
CA SER A 92 6.05 -12.74 12.35
C SER A 92 5.65 -11.68 13.38
N ALA A 93 5.27 -12.07 14.60
CA ALA A 93 4.98 -11.12 15.67
C ALA A 93 6.19 -10.23 16.01
N ILE A 94 7.37 -10.83 16.17
CA ILE A 94 8.62 -10.10 16.42
C ILE A 94 8.97 -9.20 15.23
N ARG A 95 8.84 -9.73 14.01
CA ARG A 95 9.10 -8.96 12.77
C ARG A 95 8.17 -7.77 12.61
N ILE A 96 6.93 -7.85 13.08
CA ILE A 96 6.01 -6.71 13.09
C ILE A 96 6.54 -5.60 14.00
N LEU A 97 7.07 -5.93 15.19
CA LEU A 97 7.69 -4.94 16.08
C LEU A 97 8.92 -4.29 15.44
N GLU A 98 9.77 -5.07 14.78
CA GLU A 98 10.90 -4.54 14.00
C GLU A 98 10.43 -3.55 12.91
N ALA A 99 9.36 -3.90 12.19
CA ALA A 99 8.80 -3.05 11.15
C ALA A 99 8.22 -1.74 11.71
N VAL A 100 7.56 -1.76 12.87
CA VAL A 100 7.08 -0.54 13.55
C VAL A 100 8.25 0.35 13.95
N ARG A 101 9.34 -0.23 14.46
CA ARG A 101 10.56 0.50 14.78
C ARG A 101 11.17 1.15 13.53
N ASP A 102 11.29 0.40 12.43
CA ASP A 102 11.81 0.91 11.16
C ASP A 102 10.94 2.05 10.60
N LYS A 103 9.61 1.89 10.65
CA LYS A 103 8.64 2.92 10.26
C LYS A 103 8.72 4.20 11.08
N SER A 104 9.22 4.13 12.31
CA SER A 104 9.44 5.31 13.16
C SER A 104 10.59 6.19 12.65
N GLY A 105 11.48 5.66 11.80
CA GLY A 105 12.55 6.42 11.17
C GLY A 105 13.41 7.20 12.18
N PRO A 106 13.61 8.52 12.01
CA PRO A 106 14.40 9.32 12.94
C PRO A 106 13.68 9.65 14.26
N HIS A 107 12.38 9.38 14.38
CA HIS A 107 11.53 9.73 15.52
C HIS A 107 11.63 8.65 16.60
N LYS A 108 12.68 8.74 17.42
CA LYS A 108 13.05 7.71 18.42
C LYS A 108 12.04 7.56 19.56
N GLU A 109 11.13 8.51 19.72
CA GLU A 109 10.09 8.54 20.73
C GLU A 109 8.87 7.65 20.39
N ILE A 110 8.63 7.38 19.09
CA ILE A 110 7.41 6.69 18.65
C ILE A 110 7.43 5.22 19.05
N TYR A 111 8.50 4.49 18.72
CA TYR A 111 8.58 3.05 19.02
C TYR A 111 8.47 2.75 20.53
N PRO A 112 9.18 3.46 21.44
CA PRO A 112 8.97 3.29 22.87
C PRO A 112 7.53 3.50 23.33
N TYR A 113 6.82 4.50 22.77
CA TYR A 113 5.39 4.70 23.05
C TYR A 113 4.56 3.50 22.59
N VAL A 114 4.79 2.99 21.38
CA VAL A 114 4.06 1.82 20.88
C VAL A 114 4.30 0.58 21.76
N ILE A 115 5.55 0.34 22.17
CA ILE A 115 5.88 -0.77 23.08
C ILE A 115 5.22 -0.59 24.45
N GLN A 116 5.15 0.63 24.97
CA GLN A 116 4.45 0.93 26.23
C GLN A 116 2.97 0.54 26.13
N GLU A 117 2.27 0.97 25.09
CA GLU A 117 0.84 0.70 24.88
C GLU A 117 0.58 -0.80 24.61
N LEU A 118 1.51 -1.49 23.95
CA LEU A 118 1.42 -2.93 23.67
C LEU A 118 1.88 -3.81 24.83
N SER A 119 2.51 -3.26 25.88
CA SER A 119 3.07 -4.03 27.00
C SER A 119 2.10 -5.06 27.60
N PRO A 120 0.81 -4.74 27.84
CA PRO A 120 -0.16 -5.73 28.31
C PRO A 120 -0.32 -6.93 27.35
N THR A 121 -0.39 -6.67 26.05
CA THR A 121 -0.52 -7.71 25.01
C THR A 121 0.76 -8.53 24.89
N LEU A 122 1.93 -7.90 24.94
CA LEU A 122 3.21 -8.61 24.87
C LEU A 122 3.36 -9.59 26.05
N GLN A 123 2.96 -9.17 27.25
CA GLN A 123 2.95 -10.02 28.44
C GLN A 123 1.92 -11.14 28.35
N GLU A 124 0.69 -10.84 27.91
CA GLU A 124 -0.39 -11.82 27.73
C GLU A 124 0.00 -12.92 26.73
N LEU A 125 0.60 -12.53 25.60
CA LEU A 125 0.91 -13.43 24.49
C LEU A 125 2.30 -14.08 24.60
N GLY A 126 3.14 -13.63 25.54
CA GLY A 126 4.52 -14.10 25.71
C GLY A 126 5.42 -13.75 24.53
N ILE A 127 5.28 -12.54 23.99
CA ILE A 127 6.07 -12.06 22.85
C ILE A 127 7.22 -11.20 23.39
N SER A 128 8.46 -11.66 23.17
CA SER A 128 9.64 -10.86 23.46
C SER A 128 9.85 -9.77 22.41
N THR A 129 10.34 -8.61 22.85
CA THR A 129 10.72 -7.53 21.92
C THR A 129 12.02 -7.86 21.18
N PRO A 130 12.27 -7.26 20.01
CA PRO A 130 13.56 -7.38 19.32
C PRO A 130 14.76 -7.04 20.23
N GLU A 131 14.59 -6.05 21.12
CA GLU A 131 15.60 -5.63 22.08
C GLU A 131 15.89 -6.68 23.16
N GLU A 132 14.85 -7.34 23.68
CA GLU A 132 15.00 -8.44 24.66
C GLU A 132 15.70 -9.66 24.06
N LEU A 133 15.52 -9.89 22.77
CA LEU A 133 16.17 -10.96 22.02
C LEU A 133 17.59 -10.60 21.56
N GLY A 134 17.97 -9.32 21.67
CA GLY A 134 19.28 -8.81 21.23
C GLY A 134 19.49 -8.82 19.72
N ILE A 135 18.41 -8.90 18.94
CA ILE A 135 18.45 -8.90 17.46
C ILE A 135 18.37 -7.48 16.88
N ASP A 136 18.28 -6.46 17.73
CA ASP A 136 18.33 -5.05 17.38
C ASP A 136 19.74 -4.54 17.03
N LYS A 137 20.76 -5.35 17.30
CA LYS A 137 22.19 -5.01 17.18
C LYS A 137 22.80 -5.74 15.99
N VAL A 138 23.72 -5.07 15.30
CA VAL A 138 24.54 -5.62 14.21
C VAL A 138 25.96 -5.86 14.72
#